data_AF-A0A1B0CGY9-F1
#
_entry.id   AF-A0A1B0CGY9-F1
#
_cell.length_a   1.000
_cell.length_b   1.000
_cell.length_c   1.000
_cell.angle_alpha   90.00
_cell.angle_beta   90.00
_cell.angle_gamma   90.00
#
_symmetry.space_group_name_H-M   'P 1'
#
loop_
_entity.id
_entity.type
_entity.pdbx_description
1 polymer ?
#
loop_
_entity_poly.entity_id
_entity_poly.type
_entity_poly.pdbx_seq_one_letter_code
_entity_poly.pdbx_strand_id
1 'polypeptide(L)'
;MVEALTRKVIEEEDEDIEGENESGDDGEEKECLLKGVRFFKLHGSMTQTERKSVFKEFRNCKSGVLLSTDVAARGLDVPEVDCVVQFTPPQKLSDYVHRIGRTARAGRSGRAVIFLNPSETKFVHLLNEKGLILLQDEFQKYLKPLVMKKDKPNAANEAVSDLQHKYEELIAEDQQMKEMASKGMYFYM
;
A
#
# COMPACT_ATOMS: atom_id res chain seq x y z
N MET A 1 -1.70 -8.52 9.06
CA MET A 1 -0.49 -8.41 8.21
C MET A 1 -0.10 -6.97 7.95
N VAL A 2 -0.81 -6.19 7.12
CA VAL A 2 -0.44 -4.77 6.88
C VAL A 2 -0.31 -3.98 8.19
N GLU A 3 -1.31 -4.03 9.08
CA GLU A 3 -1.24 -3.36 10.39
C GLU A 3 -0.07 -3.90 11.26
N ALA A 4 0.15 -5.21 11.27
CA ALA A 4 1.26 -5.83 12.01
C ALA A 4 2.66 -5.45 11.46
N LEU A 5 2.76 -5.19 10.16
CA LEU A 5 3.99 -4.74 9.49
C LEU A 5 4.18 -3.22 9.54
N THR A 6 3.18 -2.47 10.01
CA THR A 6 3.15 -0.99 9.95
C THR A 6 2.92 -0.29 11.28
N ARG A 7 2.47 -1.00 12.34
CA ARG A 7 2.16 -0.39 13.64
C ARG A 7 2.57 -1.25 14.83
N LYS A 8 3.53 -0.71 15.59
CA LYS A 8 3.31 -0.27 16.99
C LYS A 8 3.18 1.27 17.02
N VAL A 9 2.11 1.85 16.45
CA VAL A 9 1.82 3.31 16.55
C VAL A 9 0.31 3.56 16.62
N ILE A 10 -0.40 2.94 17.58
CA ILE A 10 -1.78 3.36 17.91
C ILE A 10 -1.97 3.63 19.40
N GLU A 11 -1.20 3.06 20.31
CA GLU A 11 -1.61 3.07 21.71
C GLU A 11 -0.89 4.08 22.63
N GLU A 12 -0.04 4.98 22.13
CA GLU A 12 0.70 5.90 23.02
C GLU A 12 0.67 7.40 22.65
N GLU A 13 -0.08 7.85 21.65
CA GLU A 13 -0.22 9.29 21.40
C GLU A 13 -1.67 9.73 21.64
N ASP A 14 -2.09 9.70 22.90
CA ASP A 14 -3.15 10.54 23.47
C ASP A 14 -3.14 10.43 25.02
N GLU A 15 -1.99 10.68 25.67
CA GLU A 15 -1.94 11.17 27.05
C GLU A 15 -0.86 12.26 27.17
N ASP A 16 -1.29 13.51 27.24
CA ASP A 16 -0.47 14.64 27.69
C ASP A 16 0.00 14.38 29.14
N ILE A 17 1.26 14.71 29.49
CA ILE A 17 1.68 15.47 30.69
C ILE A 17 3.21 15.33 30.92
N GLU A 18 3.84 16.48 31.19
CA GLU A 18 5.22 16.67 31.64
C GLU A 18 5.60 15.77 32.83
N GLY A 19 6.76 15.12 32.78
CA GLY A 19 7.36 14.45 33.94
C GLY A 19 8.63 13.68 33.59
N GLU A 20 9.77 14.17 34.07
CA GLU A 20 11.01 13.41 34.14
C GLU A 20 10.80 12.10 34.93
N ASN A 21 11.29 10.97 34.42
CA ASN A 21 12.06 9.99 35.20
C ASN A 21 12.64 8.89 34.31
N GLU A 22 13.91 8.59 34.57
CA GLU A 22 14.67 7.45 34.06
C GLU A 22 14.09 6.12 34.59
N SER A 23 13.89 5.16 33.69
CA SER A 23 14.07 3.74 34.00
C SER A 23 14.12 2.94 32.71
N GLY A 24 15.21 2.20 32.53
CA GLY A 24 15.43 1.33 31.38
C GLY A 24 14.39 0.21 31.28
N ASP A 25 13.84 0.10 30.08
CA ASP A 25 13.32 -1.13 29.51
C ASP A 25 13.87 -1.17 28.08
N ASP A 26 15.00 -1.85 27.88
CA ASP A 26 15.51 -2.17 26.54
C ASP A 26 14.63 -3.28 25.93
N GLY A 27 13.33 -3.00 25.81
CA GLY A 27 12.45 -3.77 24.97
C GLY A 27 12.85 -3.47 23.53
N GLU A 28 13.44 -4.45 22.84
CA GLU A 28 13.74 -4.36 21.40
C GLU A 28 12.50 -3.83 20.65
N GLU A 29 12.51 -2.53 20.35
CA GLU A 29 11.50 -1.91 19.49
C GLU A 29 11.62 -2.58 18.13
N LYS A 30 10.76 -3.57 17.86
CA LYS A 30 10.67 -4.22 16.55
C LYS A 30 10.55 -3.14 15.48
N GLU A 31 11.65 -2.95 14.75
CA GLU A 31 11.82 -1.84 13.84
C GLU A 31 10.75 -1.89 12.73
N CYS A 32 9.80 -0.96 12.75
CA CYS A 32 8.77 -0.87 11.71
C CYS A 32 9.44 -0.58 10.35
N LEU A 33 9.15 -1.40 9.34
CA LEU A 33 9.81 -1.33 8.02
C LEU A 33 9.43 -0.10 7.21
N LEU A 34 8.25 0.48 7.46
CA LEU A 34 7.70 1.62 6.73
C LEU A 34 7.41 2.77 7.69
N LYS A 35 8.45 3.25 8.39
CA LYS A 35 8.35 4.39 9.31
C LYS A 35 7.74 5.60 8.59
N GLY A 36 6.78 6.26 9.23
CA GLY A 36 6.17 7.49 8.73
C GLY A 36 5.08 7.31 7.67
N VAL A 37 4.68 6.07 7.33
CA VAL A 37 3.57 5.82 6.41
C VAL A 37 2.36 5.27 7.17
N ARG A 38 1.24 6.01 7.16
CA ARG A 38 -0.01 5.55 7.75
C ARG A 38 -0.81 4.72 6.75
N PHE A 39 -1.11 3.48 7.13
CA PHE A 39 -1.91 2.56 6.31
C PHE A 39 -3.35 2.44 6.81
N PHE A 40 -4.26 2.31 5.86
CA PHE A 40 -5.68 2.06 6.07
C PHE A 40 -6.10 0.87 5.22
N LYS A 41 -7.08 0.07 5.68
CA LYS A 41 -7.57 -1.11 4.95
C LYS A 41 -9.07 -0.99 4.67
N LEU A 42 -9.48 -1.34 3.46
CA LEU A 42 -10.89 -1.42 3.10
C LEU A 42 -11.14 -2.66 2.23
N HIS A 43 -11.86 -3.64 2.77
CA HIS A 43 -12.18 -4.88 2.07
C HIS A 43 -13.57 -5.41 2.45
N GLY A 44 -14.07 -6.37 1.67
CA GLY A 44 -15.45 -6.84 1.79
C GLY A 44 -15.80 -7.57 3.09
N SER A 45 -14.81 -8.16 3.76
CA SER A 45 -15.02 -8.84 5.05
C SER A 45 -15.22 -7.89 6.23
N MET A 46 -14.97 -6.58 6.05
CA MET A 46 -15.21 -5.58 7.11
C MET A 46 -16.70 -5.28 7.21
N THR A 47 -17.18 -5.04 8.42
CA THR A 47 -18.53 -4.55 8.68
C THR A 47 -18.74 -3.15 8.09
N GLN A 48 -19.99 -2.77 7.85
CA GLN A 48 -20.30 -1.44 7.31
C GLN A 48 -19.85 -0.30 8.25
N THR A 49 -19.88 -0.53 9.56
CA THR A 49 -19.43 0.43 10.58
C THR A 49 -17.92 0.63 10.52
N GLU A 50 -17.14 -0.46 10.48
CA GLU A 50 -15.68 -0.39 10.34
C GLU A 50 -15.27 0.32 9.05
N ARG A 51 -15.93 -0.01 7.92
CA ARG A 51 -15.68 0.66 6.64
C ARG A 51 -15.89 2.16 6.76
N LYS A 52 -16.99 2.61 7.38
CA LYS A 52 -17.26 4.05 7.58
C LYS A 52 -16.22 4.73 8.47
N SER A 53 -15.76 4.05 9.53
CA SER A 53 -14.73 4.59 10.44
C SER A 53 -13.41 4.79 9.73
N VAL A 54 -12.85 3.72 9.15
CA VAL A 54 -11.57 3.76 8.44
C VAL A 54 -11.61 4.77 7.31
N PHE A 55 -12.73 4.84 6.61
CA PHE A 55 -12.93 5.78 5.53
C PHE A 55 -12.92 7.25 5.99
N LYS A 56 -13.58 7.54 7.12
CA LYS A 56 -13.58 8.87 7.74
C LYS A 56 -12.16 9.25 8.18
N GLU A 57 -11.43 8.33 8.78
CA GLU A 57 -10.05 8.56 9.21
C GLU A 57 -9.13 8.82 8.02
N PHE A 58 -9.23 8.03 6.95
CA PHE A 58 -8.45 8.24 5.73
C PHE A 58 -8.71 9.61 5.11
N ARG A 59 -10.00 10.02 5.03
CA ARG A 59 -10.38 11.33 4.50
C ARG A 59 -9.82 12.51 5.31
N ASN A 60 -9.68 12.34 6.61
CA ASN A 60 -9.13 13.36 7.51
C ASN A 60 -7.59 13.29 7.61
N CYS A 61 -6.97 12.25 7.05
CA CYS A 61 -5.54 12.07 7.07
C CYS A 61 -4.86 13.00 6.05
N LYS A 62 -3.83 13.72 6.48
CA LYS A 62 -3.04 14.58 5.58
C LYS A 62 -2.21 13.78 4.56
N SER A 63 -1.73 12.60 4.96
CA SER A 63 -0.92 11.72 4.13
C SER A 63 -1.04 10.27 4.62
N GLY A 64 -1.39 9.36 3.73
CA GLY A 64 -1.52 7.95 4.05
C GLY A 64 -1.86 7.09 2.83
N VAL A 65 -1.85 5.77 3.03
CA VAL A 65 -2.10 4.78 1.97
C VAL A 65 -3.35 3.98 2.33
N LEU A 66 -4.37 4.03 1.47
CA LEU A 66 -5.55 3.18 1.57
C LEU A 66 -5.36 1.93 0.70
N LEU A 67 -5.24 0.77 1.34
CA LEU A 67 -5.24 -0.53 0.69
C LEU A 67 -6.67 -1.02 0.54
N SER A 68 -7.05 -1.36 -0.69
CA SER A 68 -8.43 -1.72 -0.99
C SER A 68 -8.55 -2.80 -2.05
N THR A 69 -9.56 -3.65 -1.89
CA THR A 69 -10.05 -4.51 -2.98
C THR A 69 -11.19 -3.81 -3.75
N ASP A 70 -11.67 -4.42 -4.82
CA ASP A 70 -12.76 -3.88 -5.66
C ASP A 70 -14.08 -3.63 -4.91
N VAL A 71 -14.21 -4.14 -3.68
CA VAL A 71 -15.39 -3.91 -2.84
C VAL A 71 -15.51 -2.44 -2.40
N ALA A 72 -14.41 -1.66 -2.35
CA ALA A 72 -14.51 -0.22 -2.11
C ALA A 72 -14.95 0.58 -3.33
N ALA A 73 -14.88 0.02 -4.53
CA ALA A 73 -15.08 0.79 -5.76
C ALA A 73 -16.58 1.07 -6.03
N ARG A 74 -17.51 0.33 -5.41
CA ARG A 74 -18.95 0.45 -5.66
C ARG A 74 -19.68 0.90 -4.40
N GLY A 75 -20.20 2.13 -4.42
CA GLY A 75 -21.04 2.69 -3.36
C GLY A 75 -20.32 3.44 -2.24
N LEU A 76 -18.98 3.47 -2.24
CA LEU A 76 -18.18 4.35 -1.37
C LEU A 76 -17.61 5.49 -2.23
N ASP A 77 -17.94 6.72 -1.85
CA ASP A 77 -17.40 7.92 -2.50
C ASP A 77 -15.97 8.19 -2.02
N VAL A 78 -15.02 7.33 -2.45
CA VAL A 78 -13.58 7.43 -2.10
C VAL A 78 -13.09 8.86 -2.29
N PRO A 79 -12.45 9.49 -1.26
CA PRO A 79 -11.94 10.84 -1.40
C PRO A 79 -10.97 10.90 -2.57
N GLU A 80 -10.88 12.08 -3.17
CA GLU A 80 -9.90 12.30 -4.22
C GLU A 80 -8.49 12.06 -3.68
N VAL A 81 -7.74 11.21 -4.37
CA VAL A 81 -6.36 10.83 -4.01
C VAL A 81 -5.37 11.36 -5.04
N ASP A 82 -4.13 11.62 -4.62
CA ASP A 82 -3.07 12.08 -5.52
C ASP A 82 -2.58 10.99 -6.49
N CYS A 83 -2.63 9.74 -6.03
CA CYS A 83 -2.12 8.60 -6.78
C CYS A 83 -3.00 7.35 -6.59
N VAL A 84 -3.26 6.64 -7.68
CA VAL A 84 -3.89 5.31 -7.68
C VAL A 84 -2.83 4.29 -8.09
N VAL A 85 -2.61 3.27 -7.27
CA VAL A 85 -1.69 2.16 -7.58
C VAL A 85 -2.52 0.89 -7.71
N GLN A 86 -2.46 0.25 -8.87
CA GLN A 86 -3.15 -1.01 -9.16
C GLN A 86 -2.11 -2.13 -9.19
N PHE A 87 -2.21 -3.05 -8.23
CA PHE A 87 -1.28 -4.18 -8.14
C PHE A 87 -1.59 -5.29 -9.15
N THR A 88 -2.87 -5.43 -9.53
CA THR A 88 -3.34 -6.38 -10.54
C THR A 88 -4.27 -5.71 -11.54
N PRO A 89 -4.25 -6.14 -12.82
CA PRO A 89 -5.21 -5.67 -13.79
C PRO A 89 -6.63 -6.08 -13.40
N PRO A 90 -7.62 -5.17 -13.53
CA PRO A 90 -9.01 -5.52 -13.29
C PRO A 90 -9.51 -6.50 -14.35
N GLN A 91 -10.48 -7.34 -13.97
CA GLN A 91 -11.12 -8.28 -14.90
C GLN A 91 -11.91 -7.56 -16.01
N LYS A 92 -12.41 -6.35 -15.73
CA LYS A 92 -13.19 -5.55 -16.66
C LYS A 92 -12.54 -4.19 -16.86
N LEU A 93 -12.53 -3.74 -18.11
CA LEU A 93 -12.08 -2.40 -18.47
C LEU A 93 -12.84 -1.29 -17.74
N SER A 94 -14.14 -1.46 -17.52
CA SER A 94 -14.94 -0.48 -16.76
C SER A 94 -14.39 -0.26 -15.35
N ASP A 95 -13.90 -1.33 -14.72
CA ASP A 95 -13.35 -1.26 -13.37
C ASP A 95 -11.98 -0.55 -13.38
N TYR A 96 -11.18 -0.71 -14.45
CA TYR A 96 -9.96 0.11 -14.64
C TYR A 96 -10.28 1.61 -14.64
N VAL A 97 -11.24 2.02 -15.47
CA VAL A 97 -11.65 3.43 -15.59
C VAL A 97 -12.18 3.96 -14.25
N HIS A 98 -12.98 3.17 -13.53
CA HIS A 98 -13.49 3.57 -12.22
C HIS A 98 -12.40 3.71 -11.14
N ARG A 99 -11.39 2.82 -11.18
CA ARG A 99 -10.23 2.83 -10.27
C ARG A 99 -9.36 4.07 -10.52
N ILE A 100 -8.92 4.30 -11.76
CA ILE A 100 -8.08 5.48 -12.08
C ILE A 100 -8.87 6.78 -11.90
N GLY A 101 -10.18 6.74 -12.10
CA GLY A 101 -11.07 7.87 -11.88
C GLY A 101 -11.22 8.26 -10.41
N ARG A 102 -10.45 7.69 -9.46
CA ARG A 102 -10.34 8.19 -8.07
C ARG A 102 -9.35 9.34 -7.91
N THR A 103 -8.48 9.53 -8.89
CA THR A 103 -7.53 10.66 -8.95
C THR A 103 -7.91 11.61 -10.10
N ALA A 104 -7.18 12.72 -10.23
CA ALA A 104 -7.32 13.70 -11.31
C ALA A 104 -8.78 14.21 -11.53
N ARG A 105 -9.48 14.55 -10.44
CA ARG A 105 -10.86 15.07 -10.51
C ARG A 105 -10.87 16.59 -10.36
N ALA A 106 -11.98 17.21 -10.75
CA ALA A 106 -12.25 18.63 -10.54
C ALA A 106 -11.10 19.57 -11.00
N GLY A 107 -10.42 19.22 -12.11
CA GLY A 107 -9.33 20.01 -12.68
C GLY A 107 -7.97 19.85 -11.97
N ARG A 108 -7.85 18.97 -10.97
CA ARG A 108 -6.58 18.64 -10.33
C ARG A 108 -5.80 17.60 -11.14
N SER A 109 -4.47 17.65 -11.03
CA SER A 109 -3.61 16.60 -11.55
C SER A 109 -3.68 15.34 -10.68
N GLY A 110 -3.41 14.19 -11.28
CA GLY A 110 -3.37 12.92 -10.57
C GLY A 110 -2.54 11.89 -11.31
N ARG A 111 -2.06 10.88 -10.60
CA ARG A 111 -1.26 9.80 -11.21
C ARG A 111 -1.94 8.44 -11.02
N ALA A 112 -1.93 7.62 -12.06
CA ALA A 112 -2.35 6.23 -11.96
C ALA A 112 -1.22 5.31 -12.46
N VAL A 113 -0.84 4.34 -11.65
CA VAL A 113 0.18 3.33 -11.96
C VAL A 113 -0.46 1.96 -11.87
N ILE A 114 -0.12 1.08 -12.80
CA ILE A 114 -0.55 -0.32 -12.79
C ILE A 114 0.67 -1.21 -12.98
N PHE A 115 0.79 -2.23 -12.13
CA PHE A 115 1.74 -3.31 -12.31
C PHE A 115 1.13 -4.36 -13.23
N LEU A 116 1.90 -4.79 -14.23
CA LEU A 116 1.51 -5.83 -15.17
C LEU A 116 2.67 -6.82 -15.29
N ASN A 117 2.34 -8.10 -15.18
CA ASN A 117 3.25 -9.18 -15.52
C ASN A 117 3.39 -9.30 -17.05
N PRO A 118 4.49 -9.89 -17.56
CA PRO A 118 4.64 -10.12 -19.00
C PRO A 118 3.47 -10.89 -19.65
N SER A 119 2.85 -11.81 -18.89
CA SER A 119 1.67 -12.57 -19.31
C SER A 119 0.41 -11.71 -19.47
N GLU A 120 0.36 -10.52 -18.85
CA GLU A 120 -0.78 -9.62 -18.81
C GLU A 120 -0.74 -8.55 -19.91
N THR A 121 0.20 -8.64 -20.86
CA THR A 121 0.37 -7.69 -21.98
C THR A 121 -0.91 -7.52 -22.82
N LYS A 122 -1.78 -8.55 -22.86
CA LYS A 122 -3.12 -8.47 -23.50
C LYS A 122 -3.97 -7.31 -22.96
N PHE A 123 -3.82 -6.97 -21.69
CA PHE A 123 -4.54 -5.86 -21.07
C PHE A 123 -4.12 -4.50 -21.67
N VAL A 124 -2.83 -4.33 -22.00
CA VAL A 124 -2.31 -3.12 -22.67
C VAL A 124 -2.95 -2.95 -24.04
N HIS A 125 -3.07 -4.04 -24.81
CA HIS A 125 -3.73 -4.00 -26.11
C HIS A 125 -5.21 -3.62 -26.00
N LEU A 126 -5.94 -4.20 -25.04
CA LEU A 126 -7.34 -3.86 -24.78
C LEU A 126 -7.53 -2.37 -24.45
N LEU A 127 -6.61 -1.78 -23.68
CA LEU A 127 -6.63 -0.36 -23.37
C LEU A 127 -6.40 0.50 -24.61
N ASN A 128 -5.40 0.13 -25.43
CA ASN A 128 -5.08 0.85 -26.67
C ASN A 128 -6.25 0.83 -27.66
N GLU A 129 -6.97 -0.30 -27.81
CA GLU A 129 -8.18 -0.40 -28.64
C GLU A 129 -9.28 0.58 -28.22
N LYS A 130 -9.25 1.03 -26.96
CA LYS A 130 -10.21 1.95 -26.36
C LYS A 130 -9.67 3.37 -26.26
N GLY A 131 -8.51 3.64 -26.89
CA GLY A 131 -7.86 4.94 -26.89
C GLY A 131 -7.15 5.30 -25.59
N LEU A 132 -6.95 4.33 -24.69
CA LEU A 132 -6.23 4.52 -23.44
C LEU A 132 -4.79 4.03 -23.60
N ILE A 133 -3.85 4.96 -23.60
CA ILE A 133 -2.43 4.66 -23.79
C ILE A 133 -1.76 4.49 -22.43
N LEU A 134 -1.14 3.33 -22.21
CA LEU A 134 -0.25 3.13 -21.07
C LEU A 134 1.18 3.51 -21.45
N LEU A 135 1.82 4.32 -20.60
CA LEU A 135 3.23 4.61 -20.70
C LEU A 135 3.99 3.66 -19.77
N GLN A 136 4.86 2.84 -20.35
CA GLN A 136 5.76 2.01 -19.57
C GLN A 136 6.81 2.89 -18.89
N ASP A 137 7.04 2.66 -17.61
CA ASP A 137 8.03 3.37 -16.82
C ASP A 137 9.06 2.41 -16.22
N GLU A 138 10.23 2.92 -15.88
CA GLU A 138 11.30 2.13 -15.31
C GLU A 138 11.13 1.96 -13.80
N PHE A 139 11.02 0.71 -13.36
CA PHE A 139 10.88 0.37 -11.94
C PHE A 139 11.99 0.99 -11.06
N GLN A 140 13.21 1.11 -11.60
CA GLN A 140 14.36 1.70 -10.90
C GLN A 140 14.08 3.10 -10.36
N LYS A 141 13.22 3.90 -11.01
CA LYS A 141 12.85 5.24 -10.54
C LYS A 141 12.11 5.20 -9.20
N TYR A 142 11.31 4.16 -8.99
CA TYR A 142 10.53 3.96 -7.77
C TYR A 142 11.37 3.36 -6.64
N LEU A 143 12.51 2.75 -6.96
CA LEU A 143 13.44 2.17 -5.98
C LEU A 143 14.41 3.18 -5.38
N LYS A 144 14.66 4.32 -6.06
CA LYS A 144 15.63 5.33 -5.60
C LYS A 144 15.44 5.74 -4.12
N PRO A 145 14.21 5.95 -3.61
CA PRO A 145 14.00 6.31 -2.21
C PRO A 145 14.44 5.22 -1.21
N LEU A 146 14.53 3.96 -1.63
CA LEU A 146 14.97 2.85 -0.77
C LEU A 146 16.51 2.82 -0.60
N VAL A 147 17.27 3.43 -1.51
CA VAL A 147 18.73 3.42 -1.48
C VAL A 147 19.22 4.60 -0.67
N MET A 148 19.33 4.44 0.66
CA MET A 148 19.67 5.55 1.54
C MET A 148 21.15 6.00 1.45
N LYS A 149 22.10 5.19 0.94
CA LYS A 149 23.55 5.49 1.07
C LYS A 149 24.53 4.95 0.01
N LYS A 150 24.13 4.51 -1.19
CA LYS A 150 25.11 3.92 -2.15
C LYS A 150 24.90 4.32 -3.62
N ASP A 151 25.86 5.06 -4.19
CA ASP A 151 26.08 5.24 -5.63
C ASP A 151 26.72 3.98 -6.26
N LYS A 152 26.07 2.81 -6.10
CA LYS A 152 26.50 1.58 -6.79
C LYS A 152 25.41 1.14 -7.77
N PRO A 153 25.76 0.68 -8.98
CA PRO A 153 24.80 0.33 -10.03
C PRO A 153 23.79 -0.76 -9.61
N ASN A 154 24.12 -1.59 -8.61
CA ASN A 154 23.24 -2.65 -8.09
C ASN A 154 22.63 -2.35 -6.71
N ALA A 155 22.87 -1.18 -6.13
CA ALA A 155 22.43 -0.87 -4.76
C ALA A 155 20.90 -0.92 -4.59
N ALA A 156 20.14 -0.57 -5.63
CA ALA A 156 18.68 -0.65 -5.62
C ALA A 156 18.18 -2.09 -5.57
N ASN A 157 18.77 -2.99 -6.34
CA ASN A 157 18.39 -4.40 -6.34
C ASN A 157 18.79 -5.09 -5.03
N GLU A 158 19.97 -4.76 -4.49
CA GLU A 158 20.43 -5.22 -3.17
C GLU A 158 19.43 -4.76 -2.09
N ALA A 159 19.10 -3.46 -2.04
CA ALA A 159 18.15 -2.92 -1.07
C ALA A 159 16.75 -3.54 -1.18
N VAL A 160 16.27 -3.86 -2.39
CA VAL A 160 15.00 -4.56 -2.58
C VAL A 160 15.08 -6.00 -2.09
N SER A 161 16.18 -6.70 -2.37
CA SER A 161 16.40 -8.07 -1.90
C SER A 161 16.48 -8.12 -0.38
N ASP A 162 17.18 -7.16 0.24
CA ASP A 162 17.30 -7.05 1.69
C ASP A 162 15.93 -6.75 2.32
N LEU A 163 15.16 -5.83 1.71
CA LEU A 163 13.81 -5.52 2.17
C LEU A 163 12.89 -6.74 2.07
N GLN A 164 12.94 -7.46 0.95
CA GLN A 164 12.18 -8.69 0.76
C GLN A 164 12.54 -9.72 1.83
N HIS A 165 13.83 -9.95 2.06
CA HIS A 165 14.29 -10.90 3.06
C HIS A 165 13.80 -10.54 4.47
N LYS A 166 13.87 -9.26 4.84
CA LYS A 166 13.39 -8.77 6.15
C LYS A 166 11.88 -8.98 6.31
N TYR A 167 11.08 -8.81 5.26
CA TYR A 167 9.65 -9.16 5.30
C TYR A 167 9.43 -10.67 5.47
N GLU A 168 10.16 -11.50 4.73
CA GLU A 168 10.05 -12.96 4.81
C GLU A 168 10.41 -13.48 6.20
N GLU A 169 11.48 -12.96 6.81
CA GLU A 169 11.88 -13.27 8.20
C GLU A 169 10.79 -12.89 9.20
N LEU A 170 10.29 -11.65 9.15
CA LEU A 170 9.22 -11.19 10.04
C LEU A 170 7.95 -12.04 9.94
N ILE A 171 7.60 -12.48 8.72
CA ILE A 171 6.45 -13.36 8.49
C ILE A 171 6.73 -14.77 9.01
N ALA A 172 7.96 -15.26 8.89
CA ALA A 172 8.36 -16.60 9.31
C ALA A 172 8.41 -16.73 10.84
N GLU A 173 8.77 -15.67 11.55
CA GLU A 173 8.85 -15.61 13.02
C GLU A 173 7.48 -15.68 13.72
N ASP A 174 6.42 -15.22 13.06
CA ASP A 174 5.08 -15.16 13.64
C ASP A 174 4.13 -16.12 12.92
N GLN A 175 3.70 -17.16 13.63
CA GLN A 175 2.82 -18.21 13.10
C GLN A 175 1.49 -17.65 12.56
N GLN A 176 0.91 -16.64 13.22
CA GLN A 176 -0.33 -16.02 12.79
C GLN A 176 -0.11 -15.20 11.51
N MET A 177 0.98 -14.43 11.43
CA MET A 177 1.34 -13.69 10.21
C MET A 177 1.62 -14.64 9.05
N LYS A 178 2.31 -15.74 9.29
CA LYS A 178 2.56 -16.79 8.29
C LYS A 178 1.28 -17.38 7.72
N GLU A 179 0.29 -17.68 8.57
CA GLU A 179 -1.02 -18.17 8.14
C GLU A 179 -1.79 -17.12 7.34
N MET A 180 -1.77 -15.86 7.77
CA MET A 180 -2.38 -14.75 7.03
C MET A 180 -1.72 -14.54 5.67
N ALA A 181 -0.38 -14.58 5.61
CA ALA A 181 0.40 -14.45 4.38
C ALA A 181 0.07 -15.58 3.40
N SER A 182 0.04 -16.81 3.91
CA SER A 182 -0.28 -18.01 3.12
C SER A 182 -1.68 -17.94 2.53
N LYS A 183 -2.69 -17.51 3.32
CA LYS A 183 -4.04 -17.25 2.82
C LYS A 183 -4.04 -16.14 1.76
N GLY A 184 -3.34 -15.04 2.00
CA GLY A 184 -3.22 -13.93 1.04
C GLY A 184 -2.62 -14.37 -0.30
N MET A 185 -1.55 -15.16 -0.27
CA MET A 185 -0.90 -15.71 -1.46
C MET A 185 -1.81 -16.68 -2.21
N TYR A 186 -2.57 -17.52 -1.50
CA TYR A 186 -3.57 -18.41 -2.11
C TYR A 186 -4.69 -17.63 -2.84
N PHE A 187 -5.11 -16.48 -2.33
CA PHE A 187 -6.10 -15.63 -3.03
C PHE A 187 -5.52 -14.89 -4.25
N TYR A 188 -4.18 -14.78 -4.33
CA TYR A 188 -3.49 -14.10 -5.43
C TYR A 188 -3.17 -15.04 -6.60
N MET A 189 -2.85 -16.32 -6.32
CA MET A 189 -2.60 -17.37 -7.32
C MET A 189 -3.89 -17.88 -7.96
#